data_AF-A0A401I143-F1
#
_entry.id   AF-A0A401I143-F1
#
_cell.length_a   1.000
_cell.length_b   1.000
_cell.length_c   1.000
_cell.angle_alpha   90.00
_cell.angle_beta   90.00
_cell.angle_gamma   90.00
#
_symmetry.space_group_name_H-M   'P 1'
#
loop_
_entity.id
_entity.type
_entity.pdbx_description
1 polymer ?
#
loop_
_entity_poly.entity_id
_entity_poly.type
_entity_poly.pdbx_seq_one_letter_code
_entity_poly.pdbx_strand_id
1 'polypeptide(L)'
;MKEQTASRWFDMTTIVILTITTLLCLAPFVHLVAISLSSAGPITSGKVSLFPVDFTLEAYAKVFSDASMIRSMFFTIGLTLLFTASCMLMTIALGYPLSRKKLKGRKMMMLVVVITMFFSGG
;
A
#
# COMPACT_ATOMS: atom_id res chain seq x y z
N MET A 1 -21.69 34.84 16.20
CA MET A 1 -22.23 34.51 14.86
C MET A 1 -21.19 34.55 13.73
N LYS A 2 -20.20 35.47 13.71
CA LYS A 2 -19.13 35.49 12.67
C LYS A 2 -18.15 34.30 12.70
N GLU A 3 -17.91 33.68 13.86
CA GLU A 3 -17.05 32.48 13.94
C GLU A 3 -17.65 31.25 13.23
N GLN A 4 -18.98 31.05 13.30
CA GLN A 4 -19.65 29.92 12.66
C GLN A 4 -19.63 29.98 11.11
N THR A 5 -19.55 31.18 10.54
CA THR A 5 -19.46 31.33 9.08
C THR A 5 -18.03 31.09 8.59
N ALA A 6 -17.01 31.55 9.32
CA ALA A 6 -15.62 31.32 8.96
C ALA A 6 -15.23 29.83 9.01
N SER A 7 -15.74 29.08 9.99
CA SER A 7 -15.53 27.63 10.06
C SER A 7 -16.15 26.89 8.88
N ARG A 8 -17.36 27.27 8.46
CA ARG A 8 -18.06 26.63 7.33
C ARG A 8 -17.35 26.80 5.99
N TRP A 9 -16.75 27.97 5.73
CA TRP A 9 -15.98 28.20 4.49
C TRP A 9 -14.69 27.40 4.47
N PHE A 10 -14.00 27.33 5.61
CA PHE A 10 -12.81 26.50 5.77
C PHE A 10 -13.14 25.02 5.59
N ASP A 11 -14.17 24.52 6.27
CA ASP A 11 -14.64 23.13 6.17
C ASP A 11 -15.02 22.76 4.73
N MET A 12 -15.76 23.65 4.04
CA MET A 12 -16.12 23.45 2.64
C MET A 12 -14.89 23.38 1.73
N THR A 13 -13.88 24.22 1.98
CA THR A 13 -12.63 24.21 1.21
C THR A 13 -11.84 22.92 1.45
N THR A 14 -11.74 22.48 2.71
CA THR A 14 -11.09 21.21 3.08
C THR A 14 -11.80 20.00 2.46
N ILE A 15 -13.13 19.97 2.47
CA ILE A 15 -13.92 18.89 1.85
C ILE A 15 -13.68 18.87 0.34
N VAL A 16 -13.68 20.02 -0.34
CA VAL A 16 -13.41 20.10 -1.78
C VAL A 16 -12.00 19.59 -2.10
N ILE A 17 -10.98 20.02 -1.35
CA ILE A 17 -9.59 19.57 -1.54
C ILE A 17 -9.48 18.05 -1.33
N LEU A 18 -10.01 17.53 -0.22
CA LEU A 18 -9.98 16.09 0.06
C LEU A 18 -10.71 15.27 -1.01
N THR A 19 -11.84 15.78 -1.52
CA THR A 19 -12.61 15.12 -2.58
C THR A 19 -11.79 15.06 -3.87
N ILE A 20 -11.15 16.17 -4.26
CA ILE A 20 -10.30 16.22 -5.47
C ILE A 20 -9.10 15.28 -5.32
N THR A 21 -8.39 15.32 -4.18
CA THR A 21 -7.24 14.43 -3.93
C THR A 21 -7.65 12.96 -3.98
N THR A 22 -8.79 12.62 -3.39
CA THR A 22 -9.33 11.25 -3.41
C THR A 22 -9.66 10.81 -4.84
N LEU A 23 -10.27 11.68 -5.65
CA LEU A 23 -10.55 11.39 -7.06
C LEU A 23 -9.26 11.19 -7.88
N LEU A 24 -8.23 12.00 -7.64
CA LEU A 24 -6.93 11.85 -8.29
C LEU A 24 -6.24 10.53 -7.90
N CYS A 25 -6.34 10.11 -6.64
CA CYS A 25 -5.83 8.82 -6.19
C CYS A 25 -6.63 7.65 -6.76
N LEU A 26 -7.95 7.79 -6.94
CA LEU A 26 -8.82 6.74 -7.50
C LEU A 26 -8.67 6.59 -9.02
N ALA A 27 -8.39 7.66 -9.75
CA ALA A 27 -8.23 7.65 -11.21
C ALA A 27 -7.31 6.54 -11.74
N PRO A 28 -6.08 6.32 -11.21
CA PRO A 28 -5.22 5.22 -11.67
C PRO A 28 -5.79 3.83 -11.36
N PHE A 29 -6.53 3.66 -10.25
CA PHE A 29 -7.17 2.37 -9.95
C PHE A 29 -8.29 2.06 -10.93
N VAL A 30 -9.11 3.05 -11.29
CA VAL A 30 -10.17 2.87 -12.30
C VAL A 30 -9.57 2.55 -13.67
N HIS A 31 -8.48 3.22 -14.04
CA HIS A 31 -7.74 2.94 -15.27
C HIS A 31 -7.18 1.51 -15.31
N LEU A 32 -6.61 1.03 -14.20
CA LEU A 32 -6.12 -0.35 -14.08
C LEU A 32 -7.24 -1.38 -14.23
N VAL A 33 -8.42 -1.11 -13.65
CA VAL A 33 -9.60 -1.99 -13.82
C VAL A 33 -10.06 -1.99 -15.28
N ALA A 34 -10.12 -0.83 -15.92
CA ALA A 34 -10.47 -0.73 -17.34
C ALA A 34 -9.50 -1.52 -18.24
N ILE A 35 -8.20 -1.47 -17.97
CA ILE A 35 -7.19 -2.28 -18.67
C ILE A 35 -7.41 -3.78 -18.41
N SER A 36 -7.64 -4.18 -17.16
CA SER A 36 -7.79 -5.60 -16.80
C SER A 36 -8.98 -6.28 -17.49
N LEU A 37 -9.98 -5.50 -17.90
CA LEU A 37 -11.19 -5.94 -18.59
C LEU A 37 -11.17 -5.68 -20.11
N SER A 38 -10.09 -5.11 -20.65
CA SER A 38 -9.96 -4.80 -22.09
C SER A 38 -9.09 -5.82 -22.81
N SER A 39 -9.31 -6.03 -24.11
CA SER A 39 -8.47 -6.91 -24.92
C SER A 39 -7.08 -6.30 -25.26
N ALA A 40 -6.11 -7.15 -25.62
CA ALA A 40 -4.71 -6.75 -25.82
C ALA A 40 -4.49 -5.72 -26.96
N GLY A 41 -5.37 -5.70 -27.96
CA GLY A 41 -5.29 -4.74 -29.08
C GLY A 41 -5.57 -3.29 -28.65
N PRO A 42 -6.73 -2.99 -28.04
CA PRO A 42 -7.06 -1.68 -27.48
C PRO A 42 -6.07 -1.16 -26.42
N ILE A 43 -5.49 -2.07 -25.62
CA ILE A 43 -4.46 -1.72 -24.62
C ILE A 43 -3.19 -1.20 -25.31
N THR A 44 -2.68 -1.90 -26.32
CA THR A 44 -1.45 -1.50 -27.04
C THR A 44 -1.65 -0.26 -27.92
N SER A 45 -2.88 0.02 -28.32
CA SER A 45 -3.25 1.21 -29.12
C SER A 45 -3.49 2.48 -28.28
N GLY A 46 -3.36 2.41 -26.94
CA GLY A 46 -3.56 3.56 -26.05
C GLY A 46 -5.00 4.08 -25.98
N LYS A 47 -5.99 3.29 -26.42
CA LYS A 47 -7.40 3.71 -26.49
C LYS A 47 -8.16 3.52 -25.16
N VAL A 48 -7.58 2.82 -24.20
CA VAL A 48 -8.19 2.59 -22.87
C VAL A 48 -7.90 3.80 -21.98
N SER A 49 -8.90 4.65 -21.81
CA SER A 49 -8.87 5.80 -20.90
C SER A 49 -9.62 5.45 -19.61
N LEU A 50 -10.84 5.95 -19.38
CA LEU A 50 -11.57 5.67 -18.13
C LEU A 50 -12.55 4.49 -18.23
N PHE A 51 -12.89 4.04 -19.45
CA PHE A 51 -13.82 2.95 -19.70
C PHE A 51 -13.14 1.82 -20.49
N PRO A 52 -13.48 0.55 -20.21
CA PRO A 52 -12.95 -0.58 -20.94
C PRO A 52 -13.39 -0.53 -22.40
N VAL A 53 -12.46 -0.86 -23.30
CA VAL A 53 -12.72 -0.94 -24.74
C VAL A 53 -12.57 -2.40 -25.13
N ASP A 54 -13.60 -2.96 -25.77
CA ASP A 54 -13.74 -4.39 -26.05
C ASP A 54 -13.63 -5.24 -24.79
N PHE A 55 -14.74 -5.31 -24.04
CA PHE A 55 -14.84 -6.05 -22.78
C PHE A 55 -14.50 -7.54 -22.98
N THR A 56 -13.40 -8.00 -22.41
CA THR A 56 -13.00 -9.40 -22.44
C THR A 56 -12.50 -9.88 -21.08
N LEU A 57 -12.81 -11.15 -20.79
CA LEU A 57 -12.34 -11.84 -19.57
C LEU A 57 -11.15 -12.79 -19.86
N GLU A 58 -10.59 -12.72 -21.08
CA GLU A 58 -9.49 -13.59 -21.51
C GLU A 58 -8.23 -13.37 -20.67
N ALA A 59 -7.96 -12.12 -20.26
CA ALA A 59 -6.83 -11.80 -19.40
C ALA A 59 -6.93 -12.53 -18.04
N TYR A 60 -8.13 -12.56 -17.44
CA TYR A 60 -8.39 -13.31 -16.21
C TYR A 60 -8.29 -14.81 -16.43
N ALA A 61 -8.89 -15.35 -17.50
CA ALA A 61 -8.79 -16.77 -17.83
C ALA A 61 -7.33 -17.21 -18.00
N LYS A 62 -6.50 -16.38 -18.65
CA LYS A 62 -5.06 -16.62 -18.81
C LYS A 62 -4.32 -16.67 -17.47
N VAL A 63 -4.60 -15.72 -16.57
CA VAL A 63 -4.04 -15.67 -15.21
C VAL A 63 -4.39 -16.92 -14.40
N PHE A 64 -5.65 -17.36 -14.44
CA PHE A 64 -6.09 -18.56 -13.72
C PHE A 64 -5.64 -19.87 -14.37
N SER A 65 -5.39 -19.87 -15.68
CA SER A 65 -4.83 -21.05 -16.38
C SER A 65 -3.34 -21.25 -16.12
N ASP A 66 -2.62 -20.20 -15.69
CA ASP A 66 -1.20 -20.27 -15.39
C ASP A 66 -0.95 -20.75 -13.96
N ALA A 67 -0.59 -22.04 -13.84
CA ALA A 67 -0.26 -22.67 -12.57
C ALA A 67 0.92 -21.99 -11.83
N SER A 68 1.85 -21.37 -12.56
CA SER A 68 2.97 -20.63 -11.97
C SER A 68 2.46 -19.38 -11.25
N MET A 69 1.49 -18.68 -11.83
CA MET A 69 0.94 -17.46 -11.26
C MET A 69 0.16 -17.74 -9.97
N ILE A 70 -0.69 -18.78 -9.97
CA ILE A 70 -1.42 -19.22 -8.76
C ILE A 70 -0.44 -19.66 -7.66
N ARG A 71 0.56 -20.48 -8.00
CA ARG A 71 1.57 -20.94 -7.04
C ARG A 71 2.34 -19.77 -6.44
N SER A 72 2.71 -18.79 -7.26
CA SER A 72 3.43 -17.58 -6.81
C SER A 72 2.59 -16.74 -5.86
N MET A 73 1.28 -16.60 -6.12
CA MET A 73 0.36 -15.90 -5.23
C MET A 73 0.31 -16.56 -3.83
N PHE A 74 0.16 -17.88 -3.77
CA PHE A 74 0.19 -18.61 -2.48
C PHE A 74 1.54 -18.52 -1.79
N PHE A 75 2.64 -18.57 -2.54
CA PHE A 75 3.98 -18.39 -1.99
C PHE A 75 4.16 -17.00 -1.38
N THR A 76 3.71 -15.93 -2.05
CA THR A 76 3.76 -14.56 -1.51
C THR A 76 2.92 -14.42 -0.26
N ILE A 77 1.71 -15.01 -0.22
CA ILE A 77 0.86 -14.99 0.98
C ILE A 77 1.55 -15.72 2.14
N GLY A 78 2.09 -16.92 1.90
CA GLY A 78 2.82 -17.68 2.92
C GLY A 78 4.06 -16.93 3.41
N LEU A 79 4.85 -16.39 2.49
CA LEU A 79 6.07 -15.64 2.80
C LEU A 79 5.76 -14.38 3.62
N THR A 80 4.76 -13.59 3.23
CA THR A 80 4.39 -12.36 3.94
C THR A 80 3.89 -12.67 5.35
N LEU A 81 3.03 -13.67 5.54
CA LEU A 81 2.56 -14.07 6.86
C LEU A 81 3.71 -14.54 7.77
N LEU A 82 4.59 -15.41 7.27
CA LEU A 82 5.72 -15.92 8.03
C LEU A 82 6.72 -14.82 8.36
N PHE A 83 7.01 -13.94 7.40
CA PHE A 83 7.93 -12.83 7.59
C PHE A 83 7.37 -11.81 8.57
N THR A 84 6.11 -11.39 8.43
CA THR A 84 5.46 -10.47 9.36
C THR A 84 5.40 -11.05 10.77
N ALA A 85 5.04 -12.32 10.94
CA ALA A 85 5.04 -12.96 12.25
C ALA A 85 6.44 -12.99 12.87
N SER A 86 7.46 -13.37 12.10
CA SER A 86 8.86 -13.40 12.55
C SER A 86 9.39 -12.01 12.91
N CYS A 87 9.14 -11.00 12.07
CA CYS A 87 9.50 -9.62 12.35
C CYS A 87 8.81 -9.11 13.61
N MET A 88 7.50 -9.33 13.75
CA MET A 88 6.74 -8.90 14.91
C MET A 88 7.27 -9.54 16.20
N LEU A 89 7.55 -10.84 16.19
CA LEU A 89 8.15 -11.54 17.32
C LEU A 89 9.51 -10.94 17.71
N MET A 90 10.39 -10.69 16.74
CA MET A 90 11.69 -10.05 17.00
C MET A 90 11.55 -8.62 17.53
N THR A 91 10.67 -7.82 16.93
CA THR A 91 10.43 -6.43 17.35
C THR A 91 9.85 -6.38 18.77
N ILE A 92 8.93 -7.28 19.12
CA ILE A 92 8.37 -7.35 20.49
C ILE A 92 9.44 -7.81 21.49
N ALA A 93 10.20 -8.85 21.15
CA ALA A 93 11.26 -9.39 22.00
C ALA A 93 12.33 -8.35 22.34
N LEU A 94 12.71 -7.49 21.38
CA LEU A 94 13.65 -6.38 21.60
C LEU A 94 12.96 -5.14 22.21
N GLY A 95 11.78 -4.78 21.73
CA GLY A 95 11.08 -3.54 22.09
C GLY A 95 10.54 -3.55 23.52
N TYR A 96 10.01 -4.68 24.00
CA TYR A 96 9.44 -4.79 25.35
C TYR A 96 10.47 -4.52 26.47
N PRO A 97 11.65 -5.18 26.51
CA PRO A 97 12.65 -4.89 27.53
C PRO A 97 13.18 -3.45 27.44
N LEU A 98 13.33 -2.89 26.23
CA LEU A 98 13.78 -1.50 26.04
C LEU A 98 12.76 -0.45 26.53
N SER A 99 11.47 -0.78 26.56
CA SER A 99 10.41 0.08 27.10
C SER A 99 10.50 0.22 28.64
N ARG A 100 11.08 -0.75 29.34
CA ARG A 100 11.25 -0.69 30.81
C ARG A 100 12.45 0.18 31.18
N LYS A 101 12.20 1.32 31.85
CA LYS A 101 13.23 2.29 32.30
C LYS A 101 14.29 1.70 33.25
N LYS A 102 14.02 0.56 33.91
CA LYS A 102 14.91 -0.09 34.89
C LYS A 102 15.92 -1.08 34.29
N LEU A 103 15.94 -1.26 32.96
CA LEU A 103 16.85 -2.21 32.30
C LEU A 103 18.30 -1.70 32.32
N LYS A 104 19.21 -2.44 32.96
CA LYS A 104 20.66 -2.18 32.88
C LYS A 104 21.15 -2.42 31.44
N GLY A 105 21.88 -1.46 30.86
CA GLY A 105 22.39 -1.55 29.48
C GLY A 105 21.49 -0.96 28.38
N ARG A 106 20.33 -0.38 28.73
CA ARG A 106 19.37 0.22 27.77
C ARG A 106 20.00 1.23 26.81
N LYS A 107 20.89 2.10 27.29
CA LYS A 107 21.52 3.16 26.47
C LYS A 107 22.42 2.58 25.36
N MET A 108 23.14 1.50 25.66
CA MET A 108 23.99 0.81 24.69
C MET A 108 23.16 0.10 23.63
N MET A 109 22.11 -0.64 24.04
CA MET A 109 21.20 -1.32 23.12
C MET A 109 20.46 -0.34 22.20
N MET A 110 19.95 0.77 22.75
CA MET A 110 19.32 1.84 21.95
C MET A 110 20.30 2.44 20.93
N LEU A 111 21.56 2.66 21.33
CA LEU A 111 22.58 3.20 20.43
C LEU A 111 22.87 2.26 19.26
N VAL A 112 22.96 0.94 19.48
CA VAL A 112 23.12 -0.05 18.40
C VAL A 112 21.93 -0.01 17.42
N VAL A 113 20.69 0.00 17.92
CA VAL A 113 19.49 0.06 17.07
C VAL A 113 19.44 1.35 16.25
N VAL A 114 19.71 2.49 16.87
CA VAL A 114 19.73 3.79 16.19
C VAL A 114 20.83 3.82 15.13
N ILE A 115 22.02 3.29 15.44
CA ILE A 115 23.09 3.16 14.45
C ILE A 115 22.60 2.35 13.25
N THR A 116 21.98 1.18 13.43
CA THR A 116 21.50 0.39 12.28
C THR A 116 20.41 1.07 11.45
N MET A 117 19.61 1.98 12.05
CA MET A 117 18.57 2.74 11.34
C MET A 117 19.15 3.84 10.43
N PHE A 118 20.23 4.49 10.87
CA PHE A 118 20.87 5.60 10.12
C PHE A 118 22.09 5.17 9.30
N PHE A 119 22.81 4.17 9.79
CA PHE A 119 23.93 3.50 9.16
C PHE A 119 23.47 2.12 8.69
N SER A 120 22.57 2.12 7.72
CA SER A 120 22.32 0.95 6.89
C SER A 120 23.47 0.88 5.90
N GLY A 121 24.26 -0.21 5.94
CA GLY A 121 25.23 -0.48 4.88
C GLY A 121 24.46 -0.55 3.57
N GLY A 122 24.76 0.35 2.63
CA GLY A 122 24.29 0.20 1.26
C GLY A 122 24.74 -1.14 0.70
#